data_AF-A0A329VAE9-F1
#
_entry.id   AF-A0A329VAE9-F1
#
_cell.length_a   1.000
_cell.length_b   1.000
_cell.length_c   1.000
_cell.angle_alpha   90.00
_cell.angle_beta   90.00
_cell.angle_gamma   90.00
#
_symmetry.space_group_name_H-M   'P 1'
#
loop_
_entity.id
_entity.type
_entity.pdbx_description
1 polymer ?
#
loop_
_entity_poly.entity_id
_entity_poly.type
_entity_poly.pdbx_seq_one_letter_code
_entity_poly.pdbx_strand_id
1 'polypeptide(L)'
;MNKQLYRIIFNQSRQLWMVVAEIARAGRGRAGRRAHRPSSPQRRCRLTALRFGLLLALGGVSLTAQAAIVADGQAPGRQQPTIIRSANGTPQVNIQTPGADGVSHNTYRQFDVDKQGV
;
A
#
# COMPACT_ATOMS: atom_id res chain seq x y z
N MET A 1 23.81 -9.96 59.47
CA MET A 1 23.29 -8.61 59.16
C MET A 1 24.10 -7.98 58.03
N ASN A 2 23.42 -7.51 56.99
CA ASN A 2 23.96 -7.17 55.68
C ASN A 2 24.95 -6.00 55.74
N LYS A 3 26.25 -6.28 55.58
CA LYS A 3 27.37 -5.35 55.81
C LYS A 3 27.58 -4.29 54.71
N GLN A 4 26.80 -4.34 53.63
CA GLN A 4 27.04 -3.51 52.43
C GLN A 4 25.82 -2.71 51.94
N LEU A 5 24.77 -2.60 52.77
CA LEU A 5 23.60 -1.73 52.60
C LEU A 5 23.18 -1.51 51.13
N TYR A 6 22.47 -2.49 50.57
CA TYR A 6 21.90 -2.44 49.22
C TYR A 6 20.37 -2.31 49.27
N ARG A 7 19.79 -1.62 48.29
CA ARG A 7 18.33 -1.51 48.08
C ARG A 7 17.95 -1.91 46.66
N ILE A 8 16.70 -2.31 46.47
CA ILE A 8 16.16 -2.64 45.15
C ILE A 8 15.40 -1.43 44.61
N ILE A 9 15.68 -1.04 43.37
CA ILE A 9 14.96 0.04 42.67
C ILE A 9 14.47 -0.44 41.30
N PHE A 10 13.32 0.07 40.86
CA PHE A 10 12.80 -0.22 39.52
C PHE A 10 13.53 0.63 38.49
N ASN A 11 14.16 -0.01 37.50
CA ASN A 11 14.76 0.68 36.38
C ASN A 11 13.75 0.78 35.23
N GLN A 12 13.27 1.99 34.98
CA GLN A 12 12.29 2.24 33.92
C GLN A 12 12.84 2.01 32.50
N SER A 13 14.14 2.19 32.23
CA SER A 13 14.68 1.93 30.89
C SER A 13 14.81 0.44 30.59
N ARG A 14 14.98 -0.38 31.63
CA ARG A 14 15.11 -1.84 31.51
C ARG A 14 13.83 -2.59 31.87
N GLN A 15 12.83 -1.91 32.43
CA GLN A 15 11.57 -2.50 32.92
C GLN A 15 11.80 -3.63 33.93
N LEU A 16 12.84 -3.53 34.76
CA LEU A 16 13.25 -4.58 35.70
C LEU A 16 13.69 -3.99 37.05
N TRP A 17 13.58 -4.79 38.11
CA TRP A 17 14.09 -4.48 39.44
C TRP A 17 15.59 -4.77 39.50
N MET A 18 16.38 -3.78 39.92
CA MET A 18 17.83 -3.91 40.05
C MET A 18 18.28 -3.59 41.47
N VAL A 19 19.28 -4.33 41.96
CA VAL A 19 19.94 -4.09 43.24
C VAL A 19 20.98 -2.98 43.08
N VAL A 20 20.95 -1.99 43.96
CA VAL A 20 21.85 -0.82 43.93
C VAL A 20 22.31 -0.48 45.34
N ALA A 21 23.55 0.02 45.49
CA ALA A 21 24.07 0.51 46.77
C ALA A 21 23.19 1.64 47.34
N GLU A 22 23.05 1.72 48.66
CA GLU A 22 22.19 2.72 49.32
C GLU A 22 22.55 4.18 48.97
N ILE A 23 23.84 4.46 48.74
CA ILE A 23 24.35 5.78 48.40
C ILE A 23 23.97 6.21 46.99
N ALA A 24 23.56 5.27 46.14
CA ALA A 24 23.08 5.60 44.82
C ALA A 24 21.72 6.27 44.96
N ARG A 25 21.67 7.58 44.73
CA ARG A 25 20.39 8.28 44.62
C ARG A 25 19.67 7.74 43.39
N ALA A 26 18.36 7.51 43.51
CA ALA A 26 17.51 7.32 42.34
C ALA A 26 17.59 8.63 41.55
N GLY A 27 18.56 8.70 40.65
CA GLY A 27 18.63 9.77 39.68
C GLY A 27 17.32 9.65 38.93
N ARG A 28 16.38 10.58 39.18
CA ARG A 28 15.57 11.07 38.08
C ARG A 28 16.60 11.63 37.13
N GLY A 29 17.14 10.76 36.28
CA GLY A 29 18.03 11.16 35.23
C GLY A 29 17.33 12.35 34.65
N ARG A 30 17.99 13.50 34.70
CA ARG A 30 17.66 14.61 33.82
C ARG A 30 18.00 14.05 32.45
N ALA A 31 17.18 13.11 31.98
CA ALA A 31 17.04 12.76 30.60
C ALA A 31 16.82 14.12 30.02
N GLY A 32 17.88 14.64 29.38
CA GLY A 32 17.85 15.93 28.74
C GLY A 32 16.50 15.96 28.07
N ARG A 33 15.70 16.98 28.40
CA ARG A 33 14.44 17.22 27.70
C ARG A 33 14.87 17.42 26.25
N ARG A 34 15.08 16.33 25.51
CA ARG A 34 15.01 16.30 24.07
C ARG A 34 13.61 16.82 23.88
N ALA A 35 13.53 18.08 23.46
CA ALA A 35 12.29 18.67 23.05
C ALA A 35 11.56 17.57 22.30
N HIS A 36 10.45 17.11 22.87
CA HIS A 36 9.58 16.19 22.16
C HIS A 36 9.16 17.03 20.96
N ARG A 37 9.86 16.87 19.83
CA ARG A 37 9.27 17.21 18.54
C ARG A 37 7.96 16.45 18.58
N PRO A 38 6.80 17.11 18.51
CA PRO A 38 5.56 16.38 18.40
C PRO A 38 5.76 15.51 17.16
N SER A 39 5.92 14.21 17.38
CA SER A 39 5.88 13.25 16.29
C SER A 39 4.54 13.51 15.66
N SER A 40 4.53 13.98 14.40
CA SER A 40 3.30 14.12 13.61
C SER A 40 2.47 12.87 13.91
N PRO A 41 1.21 13.00 14.37
CA PRO A 41 0.43 11.83 14.72
C PRO A 41 0.45 10.93 13.50
N GLN A 42 1.11 9.76 13.63
CA GLN A 42 1.08 8.77 12.57
C GLN A 42 -0.40 8.44 12.43
N ARG A 43 -1.03 8.94 11.35
CA ARG A 43 -2.41 8.63 11.01
C ARG A 43 -2.45 7.16 10.62
N ARG A 44 -2.46 6.29 11.63
CA ARG A 44 -2.65 4.86 11.45
C ARG A 44 -4.13 4.65 11.23
N CYS A 45 -4.54 4.59 9.96
CA CYS A 45 -5.88 4.15 9.62
C CYS A 45 -5.99 2.67 10.01
N ARG A 46 -6.73 2.36 11.08
CA ARG A 46 -7.02 0.97 11.46
C ARG A 46 -8.29 0.53 10.72
N LEU A 47 -8.10 -0.29 9.69
CA LEU A 47 -9.18 -0.94 8.98
C LEU A 47 -9.61 -2.18 9.78
N THR A 48 -10.74 -2.09 10.48
CA THR A 48 -11.33 -3.24 11.18
C THR A 48 -12.17 -4.06 10.20
N ALA A 49 -12.39 -5.35 10.50
CA ALA A 49 -13.23 -6.22 9.68
C ALA A 49 -14.64 -5.64 9.44
N LEU A 50 -15.23 -5.01 10.47
CA LEU A 50 -16.53 -4.33 10.35
C LEU A 50 -16.48 -3.14 9.37
N ARG A 51 -15.44 -2.30 9.43
CA ARG A 51 -15.27 -1.16 8.52
C ARG A 51 -15.03 -1.64 7.09
N PHE A 52 -14.23 -2.69 6.92
CA PHE A 52 -14.01 -3.30 5.63
C PHE A 52 -15.29 -3.92 5.05
N GLY A 53 -16.07 -4.63 5.88
CA GLY A 53 -17.37 -5.17 5.50
C GLY A 53 -18.36 -4.07 5.09
N LEU A 54 -18.38 -2.96 5.83
CA LEU A 54 -19.19 -1.79 5.48
C LEU A 54 -18.75 -1.18 4.14
N LEU A 55 -17.45 -1.06 3.90
CA LEU A 55 -16.91 -0.58 2.62
C LEU A 55 -17.29 -1.50 1.46
N LEU A 56 -17.23 -2.83 1.65
CA LEU A 56 -17.69 -3.79 0.65
C LEU A 56 -19.20 -3.65 0.38
N ALA A 57 -20.02 -3.58 1.44
CA ALA A 57 -21.48 -3.47 1.31
C ALA A 57 -21.92 -2.15 0.64
N LEU A 58 -21.19 -1.06 0.88
CA LEU A 58 -21.44 0.25 0.27
C LEU A 58 -20.75 0.42 -1.10
N GLY A 59 -20.08 -0.61 -1.63
CA GLY A 59 -19.40 -0.56 -2.93
C GLY A 59 -18.09 0.25 -2.96
N GLY A 60 -17.54 0.61 -1.80
CA GLY A 60 -16.25 1.28 -1.67
C GLY A 60 -15.03 0.40 -1.98
N VAL A 61 -15.24 -0.91 -2.17
CA VAL A 61 -14.21 -1.86 -2.61
C VAL A 61 -14.77 -2.69 -3.76
N SER A 62 -14.13 -2.62 -4.93
CA SER A 62 -14.45 -3.48 -6.08
C SER A 62 -13.60 -4.75 -6.05
N LEU A 63 -14.26 -5.92 -6.12
CA LEU A 63 -13.59 -7.23 -6.16
C LEU A 63 -13.39 -7.76 -7.58
N THR A 64 -13.99 -7.11 -8.58
CA THR A 64 -13.89 -7.51 -9.98
C THR A 64 -12.75 -6.75 -10.65
N ALA A 65 -11.72 -7.45 -11.09
CA ALA A 65 -10.80 -6.91 -12.09
C ALA A 65 -11.47 -7.03 -13.46
N GLN A 66 -11.90 -5.91 -14.05
CA GLN A 66 -12.41 -5.92 -15.42
C GLN A 66 -11.23 -5.88 -16.40
N ALA A 67 -11.01 -6.97 -17.12
CA ALA A 67 -10.16 -6.94 -18.30
C ALA A 67 -10.85 -6.11 -19.39
N ALA A 68 -10.14 -5.15 -19.96
CA ALA A 68 -10.63 -4.34 -21.06
C ALA A 68 -9.51 -4.06 -22.06
N ILE A 69 -9.91 -3.91 -23.32
CA ILE A 69 -9.04 -3.45 -24.39
C ILE A 69 -9.60 -2.12 -24.84
N VAL A 70 -8.81 -1.06 -24.66
CA VAL A 70 -9.23 0.32 -24.89
C VAL A 70 -8.20 1.01 -25.76
N ALA A 71 -8.60 1.37 -26.98
CA ALA A 71 -7.77 2.17 -27.88
C ALA A 71 -7.45 3.53 -27.24
N ASP A 72 -6.23 4.02 -27.51
CA ASP A 72 -5.88 5.37 -27.14
C ASP A 72 -6.47 6.38 -28.15
N GLY A 73 -7.54 7.05 -27.73
CA GLY A 73 -8.18 8.09 -28.55
C GLY A 73 -7.33 9.34 -28.76
N GLN A 74 -6.20 9.48 -28.06
CA GLN A 74 -5.25 10.58 -28.26
C GLN A 74 -4.11 10.23 -29.22
N ALA A 75 -3.95 8.94 -29.58
CA ALA A 75 -2.96 8.52 -30.56
C ALA A 75 -3.33 9.01 -31.98
N PRO A 76 -2.37 9.12 -32.92
CA PRO A 76 -2.69 9.38 -34.33
C PRO A 76 -3.71 8.36 -34.86
N GLY A 77 -4.64 8.76 -35.73
CA GLY A 77 -5.71 7.88 -36.21
C GLY A 77 -5.23 6.55 -36.81
N ARG A 78 -4.07 6.56 -37.49
CA ARG A 78 -3.39 5.36 -38.02
C ARG A 78 -2.80 4.42 -36.96
N GLN A 79 -2.94 4.77 -35.68
CA GLN A 79 -2.51 3.98 -34.53
C GLN A 79 -3.69 3.66 -33.60
N GLN A 80 -4.93 4.04 -33.94
CA GLN A 80 -6.10 3.75 -33.11
C GLN A 80 -6.82 2.49 -33.60
N PRO A 81 -6.63 1.32 -32.98
CA PRO A 81 -7.32 0.10 -33.40
C PRO A 81 -8.82 0.20 -33.15
N THR A 82 -9.61 -0.51 -33.96
CA THR A 82 -11.06 -0.63 -33.72
C THR A 82 -11.35 -1.90 -32.92
N ILE A 83 -11.97 -1.76 -31.75
CA ILE A 83 -12.32 -2.88 -30.87
C ILE A 83 -13.81 -3.14 -30.97
N ILE A 84 -14.19 -4.37 -31.35
CA ILE A 84 -15.58 -4.82 -31.44
C ILE A 84 -15.80 -6.05 -30.58
N ARG A 85 -17.05 -6.44 -30.34
CA ARG A 85 -17.38 -7.76 -29.76
C ARG A 85 -17.69 -8.73 -30.88
N SER A 86 -16.99 -9.86 -30.88
CA SER A 86 -17.25 -10.95 -31.83
C SER A 86 -18.57 -11.65 -31.51
N ALA A 87 -19.06 -12.47 -32.44
CA ALA A 87 -20.25 -13.31 -32.24
C ALA A 87 -20.08 -14.31 -31.07
N ASN A 88 -18.84 -14.69 -30.77
CA ASN A 88 -18.50 -15.61 -29.68
C ASN A 88 -18.37 -14.88 -28.33
N GLY A 89 -18.63 -13.57 -28.29
CA GLY A 89 -18.60 -12.76 -27.07
C GLY A 89 -17.21 -12.27 -26.65
N THR A 90 -16.15 -12.66 -27.36
CA THR A 90 -14.79 -12.17 -27.13
C THR A 90 -14.59 -10.76 -27.72
N PRO A 91 -13.73 -9.93 -27.13
CA PRO A 91 -13.20 -8.75 -27.83
C PRO A 91 -12.52 -9.19 -29.13
N GLN A 92 -12.65 -8.41 -30.19
CA GLN A 92 -11.89 -8.56 -31.42
C GLN A 92 -11.23 -7.22 -31.76
N VAL A 93 -9.93 -7.26 -32.06
CA VAL A 93 -9.15 -6.09 -32.41
C VAL A 93 -8.91 -6.05 -33.92
N ASN A 94 -9.55 -5.08 -34.59
CA ASN A 94 -9.23 -4.76 -35.97
C ASN A 94 -8.05 -3.80 -35.97
N ILE A 95 -6.88 -4.34 -36.31
CA ILE A 95 -5.61 -3.61 -36.32
C ILE A 95 -5.52 -2.61 -37.47
N GLN A 96 -4.62 -1.65 -37.32
CA GLN A 96 -4.33 -0.66 -38.35
C GLN A 96 -3.57 -1.28 -39.53
N THR A 97 -3.67 -0.64 -40.70
CA THR A 97 -2.91 -1.07 -41.87
C THR A 97 -1.40 -0.89 -41.59
N PRO A 98 -0.56 -1.91 -41.88
CA PRO A 98 0.89 -1.80 -41.70
C PRO A 98 1.50 -0.58 -42.40
N GLY A 99 2.55 -0.03 -41.78
CA GLY A 99 3.36 1.05 -42.35
C GLY A 99 4.27 0.60 -43.48
N ALA A 100 5.09 1.52 -43.98
CA ALA A 100 6.10 1.23 -45.01
C ALA A 100 7.21 0.29 -44.50
N ASP A 101 7.38 0.22 -43.19
CA ASP A 101 8.24 -0.72 -42.47
C ASP A 101 7.61 -2.10 -42.27
N GLY A 102 6.35 -2.29 -42.71
CA GLY A 102 5.62 -3.54 -42.56
C GLY A 102 5.02 -3.76 -41.17
N VAL A 103 5.06 -2.75 -40.29
CA VAL A 103 4.58 -2.86 -38.90
C VAL A 103 3.24 -2.15 -38.74
N SER A 104 2.27 -2.84 -38.13
CA SER A 104 1.02 -2.20 -37.68
C SER A 104 1.22 -1.65 -36.27
N HIS A 105 1.34 -0.33 -36.16
CA HIS A 105 1.34 0.34 -34.86
C HIS A 105 -0.09 0.49 -34.34
N ASN A 106 -0.35 0.02 -33.12
CA ASN A 106 -1.64 0.14 -32.45
C ASN A 106 -1.39 0.59 -31.00
N THR A 107 -1.99 1.70 -30.61
CA THR A 107 -1.76 2.34 -29.30
C THR A 107 -3.00 2.17 -28.43
N TYR A 108 -2.76 1.72 -27.19
CA TYR A 108 -3.81 1.37 -26.23
C TYR A 108 -3.60 2.11 -24.92
N ARG A 109 -4.69 2.51 -24.28
CA ARG A 109 -4.66 2.97 -22.87
C ARG A 109 -4.73 1.79 -21.91
N GLN A 110 -5.33 0.69 -22.34
CA GLN A 110 -5.45 -0.55 -21.57
C GLN A 110 -5.49 -1.73 -22.55
N PHE A 111 -4.75 -2.78 -22.24
CA PHE A 111 -4.71 -4.01 -23.02
C PHE A 111 -4.65 -5.20 -22.06
N ASP A 112 -5.83 -5.57 -21.53
CA ASP A 112 -5.97 -6.74 -20.68
C ASP A 112 -6.75 -7.83 -21.41
N VAL A 113 -6.24 -9.05 -21.34
CA VAL A 113 -6.85 -10.24 -21.96
C VAL A 113 -7.38 -11.15 -20.85
N ASP A 114 -8.66 -11.50 -20.92
CA ASP A 114 -9.28 -12.44 -20.00
C ASP A 114 -9.08 -13.90 -20.44
N LYS A 115 -9.72 -14.84 -19.74
CA LYS A 115 -9.59 -16.27 -20.05
C LYS A 115 -10.21 -16.65 -21.39
N GLN A 116 -11.10 -15.81 -21.91
CA GLN A 116 -11.82 -16.02 -23.16
C GLN A 116 -11.00 -15.55 -24.37
N GLY A 117 -9.96 -14.74 -24.15
CA GLY A 117 -9.02 -14.32 -25.18
C GLY A 117 -9.47 -13.08 -25.94
N VAL A 118 -8.91 -12.90 -27.14
CA VAL A 118 -9.11 -11.75 -28.07
C VAL A 118 -9.15 -12.21 -29.52
#